data_AF-A0A653QZK5-F1
#
_entry.id   AF-A0A653QZK5-F1
#
_cell.length_a   1.000
_cell.length_b   1.000
_cell.length_c   1.000
_cell.angle_alpha   90.00
_cell.angle_beta   90.00
_cell.angle_gamma   90.00
#
_symmetry.space_group_name_H-M   'P 1'
#
loop_
_entity.id
_entity.type
_entity.pdbx_description
1 polymer ?
#
loop_
_entity_poly.entity_id
_entity_poly.type
_entity_poly.pdbx_seq_one_letter_code
_entity_poly.pdbx_strand_id
1 'polypeptide(L)'
;MRAALFLVALAALALAPIAAPWLQFVLTLAVAKGFAALGVAVLLRGGLISIGHAMFYAVSAYAIAFLARAGLNEFVVLLVLGTLASALAGLLVGAFLVRYRAIFFAMLNLAMSMVLYALLSKLYGITGGTDGLRLAVPRFFGLALDKASFDTALYYAGLVLMVGVGYGVQRYLASPLGHALAAVHTNELRLEYLGVPVRIVLLIAYTISAALAGIGGAIAAMAIGHILPEFAFWTASGHLVLVAVLGGIGGVAGPFIGSLFLEVLHTLAVGVTDAWNLIIGVALIGVIFFLPSGLYGLLRRRSGEPA
;
A
#
# COMPACT_ATOMS: atom_id res chain seq x y z
N MET A 1 8.60 -13.33 -23.56
CA MET A 1 9.36 -13.69 -22.34
C MET A 1 8.88 -12.97 -21.07
N ARG A 2 8.72 -11.63 -21.05
CA ARG A 2 8.22 -10.87 -19.88
C ARG A 2 6.82 -11.28 -19.42
N ALA A 3 5.87 -11.43 -20.35
CA ALA A 3 4.51 -11.90 -20.05
C ALA A 3 4.50 -13.34 -19.51
N ALA A 4 5.34 -14.23 -20.05
CA ALA A 4 5.45 -15.61 -19.57
C ALA A 4 6.02 -15.69 -18.15
N LEU A 5 7.07 -14.93 -17.82
CA LEU A 5 7.60 -14.86 -16.45
C LEU A 5 6.59 -14.28 -15.46
N PHE A 6 5.84 -13.26 -15.87
CA PHE A 6 4.78 -12.69 -15.05
C PHE A 6 3.64 -13.70 -14.82
N LEU A 7 3.21 -14.42 -15.86
CA LEU A 7 2.19 -15.46 -15.75
C LEU A 7 2.64 -16.64 -14.89
N VAL A 8 3.91 -17.04 -14.98
CA VAL A 8 4.49 -18.09 -14.12
C VAL A 8 4.54 -17.62 -12.66
N ALA A 9 4.96 -16.39 -12.40
CA ALA A 9 4.98 -15.84 -11.04
C ALA A 9 3.55 -15.73 -10.47
N LEU A 10 2.58 -15.29 -11.28
CA LEU A 10 1.18 -15.21 -10.90
C LEU A 10 0.57 -16.60 -10.62
N ALA A 11 0.89 -17.59 -11.46
CA ALA A 11 0.47 -18.97 -11.26
C ALA A 11 1.09 -19.57 -9.99
N ALA A 12 2.38 -19.32 -9.74
CA ALA A 12 3.04 -19.75 -8.51
C ALA A 12 2.38 -19.11 -7.27
N LEU A 13 2.03 -17.82 -7.33
CA LEU A 13 1.32 -17.14 -6.24
C LEU A 13 -0.07 -17.74 -6.04
N ALA A 14 -0.83 -17.96 -7.11
CA ALA A 14 -2.18 -18.53 -7.06
C ALA A 14 -2.22 -19.98 -6.51
N LEU A 15 -1.16 -20.75 -6.74
CA LEU A 15 -1.02 -22.14 -6.26
C LEU A 15 -0.39 -22.23 -4.86
N ALA A 16 0.28 -21.18 -4.38
CA ALA A 16 0.96 -21.19 -3.08
C ALA A 16 0.07 -21.53 -1.88
N PRO A 17 -1.17 -21.01 -1.75
CA PRO A 17 -2.05 -21.38 -0.63
C PRO A 17 -2.48 -22.85 -0.65
N ILE A 18 -2.57 -23.46 -1.83
CA ILE A 18 -2.95 -24.88 -1.98
C ILE A 18 -1.80 -25.76 -1.48
N ALA A 19 -0.56 -25.39 -1.77
CA ALA A 19 0.63 -26.12 -1.32
C ALA A 19 0.96 -25.85 0.16
N ALA A 20 0.73 -24.63 0.65
CA ALA A 20 1.05 -24.20 2.02
C ALA A 20 -0.06 -23.29 2.58
N PRO A 21 -1.12 -23.86 3.20
CA PRO A 21 -2.26 -23.08 3.69
C PRO A 21 -1.90 -22.02 4.74
N TRP A 22 -0.88 -22.29 5.57
CA TRP A 22 -0.39 -21.35 6.58
C TRP A 22 0.19 -20.06 5.97
N LEU A 23 0.64 -20.12 4.72
CA LEU A 23 1.22 -18.98 4.01
C LEU A 23 0.13 -18.02 3.48
N GLN A 24 -1.12 -18.46 3.39
CA GLN A 24 -2.22 -17.67 2.82
C GLN A 24 -2.39 -16.33 3.53
N PHE A 25 -2.34 -16.32 4.87
CA PHE A 25 -2.46 -15.08 5.65
C PHE A 25 -1.30 -14.12 5.36
N VAL A 26 -0.06 -14.63 5.35
CA VAL A 26 1.16 -13.87 5.05
C VAL A 26 1.09 -13.28 3.63
N LEU A 27 0.67 -14.06 2.64
CA LEU A 27 0.54 -13.57 1.26
C LEU A 27 -0.56 -12.53 1.12
N THR A 28 -1.67 -12.69 1.86
CA THR A 28 -2.76 -11.70 1.87
C THR A 28 -2.29 -10.37 2.43
N LEU A 29 -1.54 -10.38 3.54
CA LEU A 29 -0.93 -9.17 4.11
C LEU A 29 0.15 -8.58 3.20
N ALA A 30 0.94 -9.41 2.52
CA ALA A 30 1.90 -8.96 1.53
C ALA A 30 1.21 -8.24 0.37
N VAL A 31 0.11 -8.77 -0.16
CA VAL A 31 -0.68 -8.10 -1.20
C VAL A 31 -1.25 -6.77 -0.69
N ALA A 32 -1.83 -6.77 0.51
CA ALA A 32 -2.38 -5.56 1.15
C ALA A 32 -1.33 -4.45 1.33
N LYS A 33 -0.19 -4.76 1.94
CA LYS A 33 0.94 -3.83 2.09
C LYS A 33 1.56 -3.44 0.75
N GLY A 34 1.53 -4.35 -0.23
CA GLY A 34 1.98 -4.10 -1.60
C GLY A 34 1.19 -2.99 -2.30
N PHE A 35 -0.13 -2.95 -2.13
CA PHE A 35 -0.95 -1.84 -2.62
C PHE A 35 -0.59 -0.50 -1.97
N ALA A 36 -0.44 -0.48 -0.64
CA ALA A 36 -0.05 0.73 0.06
C ALA A 36 1.36 1.20 -0.32
N ALA A 37 2.30 0.27 -0.47
CA ALA A 37 3.65 0.58 -0.97
C ALA A 37 3.64 1.03 -2.44
N LEU A 38 2.73 0.52 -3.27
CA LEU A 38 2.52 1.01 -4.63
C LEU A 38 2.05 2.47 -4.61
N GLY A 39 1.16 2.82 -3.69
CA GLY A 39 0.78 4.20 -3.41
C GLY A 39 2.00 5.08 -3.10
N VAL A 40 2.86 4.63 -2.19
CA VAL A 40 4.13 5.34 -1.88
C VAL A 40 5.03 5.45 -3.11
N ALA A 41 5.18 4.38 -3.89
CA ALA A 41 6.01 4.38 -5.09
C ALA A 41 5.53 5.36 -6.16
N VAL A 42 4.22 5.57 -6.29
CA VAL A 42 3.65 6.61 -7.17
C VAL A 42 4.07 8.01 -6.72
N LEU A 43 4.05 8.28 -5.41
CA LEU A 43 4.49 9.59 -4.88
C LEU A 43 5.99 9.81 -5.00
N LEU A 44 6.79 8.76 -4.81
CA LEU A 44 8.24 8.83 -4.96
C LEU A 44 8.65 9.23 -6.38
N ARG A 45 7.89 8.84 -7.41
CA ARG A 45 8.14 9.29 -8.80
C ARG A 45 7.97 10.80 -8.99
N GLY A 46 7.12 11.43 -8.18
CA GLY A 46 6.95 12.89 -8.14
C GLY A 46 7.89 13.61 -7.18
N GLY A 47 8.85 12.91 -6.55
CA GLY A 47 9.76 13.50 -5.57
C GLY A 47 9.20 13.65 -4.16
N LEU A 48 8.04 13.06 -3.87
CA LEU A 48 7.37 13.19 -2.58
C LEU A 48 7.53 11.92 -1.75
N ILE A 49 8.19 12.03 -0.60
CA ILE A 49 8.36 10.92 0.35
C ILE A 49 7.24 10.98 1.39
N SER A 50 6.35 9.99 1.37
CA SER A 50 5.16 9.95 2.23
C SER A 50 5.40 9.14 3.51
N ILE A 51 5.98 9.76 4.55
CA ILE A 51 6.28 9.11 5.85
C ILE A 51 5.05 8.98 6.78
N GLY A 52 3.89 9.48 6.36
CA GLY A 52 2.59 9.33 7.04
C GLY A 52 1.56 8.56 6.22
N HIS A 53 2.00 7.74 5.26
CA HIS A 53 1.11 7.08 4.30
C HIS A 53 0.15 6.07 4.94
N ALA A 54 0.54 5.46 6.07
CA ALA A 54 -0.27 4.50 6.81
C ALA A 54 -1.56 5.12 7.36
N MET A 55 -1.63 6.45 7.47
CA MET A 55 -2.88 7.18 7.73
C MET A 55 -4.00 6.76 6.77
N PHE A 56 -3.73 6.69 5.46
CA PHE A 56 -4.73 6.34 4.44
C PHE A 56 -5.14 4.87 4.50
N TYR A 57 -4.20 4.01 4.88
CA TYR A 57 -4.44 2.61 5.17
C TYR A 57 -5.39 2.45 6.36
N ALA A 58 -5.14 3.18 7.45
CA ALA A 58 -6.00 3.20 8.63
C ALA A 58 -7.37 3.82 8.34
N VAL A 59 -7.46 4.93 7.59
CA VAL A 59 -8.74 5.56 7.23
C VAL A 59 -9.67 4.55 6.55
N SER A 60 -9.16 3.78 5.59
CA SER A 60 -9.96 2.73 4.93
C SER A 60 -10.37 1.62 5.91
N ALA A 61 -9.43 1.12 6.73
CA ALA A 61 -9.69 0.09 7.72
C ALA A 61 -10.80 0.50 8.72
N TYR A 62 -10.76 1.73 9.24
CA TYR A 62 -11.79 2.26 10.13
C TYR A 62 -13.10 2.54 9.39
N ALA A 63 -13.04 3.07 8.16
CA ALA A 63 -14.24 3.31 7.35
C ALA A 63 -15.03 2.01 7.13
N ILE A 64 -14.36 0.91 6.78
CA ILE A 64 -15.06 -0.37 6.60
C ILE A 64 -15.63 -0.92 7.92
N ALA A 65 -14.95 -0.70 9.05
CA ALA A 65 -15.48 -1.09 10.37
C ALA A 65 -16.75 -0.32 10.72
N PHE A 66 -16.78 0.99 10.45
CA PHE A 66 -17.98 1.80 10.65
C PHE A 66 -19.13 1.41 9.72
N LEU A 67 -18.84 1.13 8.45
CA LEU A 67 -19.85 0.68 7.48
C LEU A 67 -20.42 -0.70 7.85
N ALA A 68 -19.57 -1.63 8.29
CA ALA A 68 -20.00 -2.94 8.78
C ALA A 68 -20.90 -2.80 10.02
N ARG A 69 -20.55 -1.92 10.96
CA ARG A 69 -21.39 -1.63 12.13
C ARG A 69 -22.74 -0.99 11.75
N ALA A 70 -22.78 -0.23 10.65
CA ALA A 70 -24.02 0.33 10.10
C ALA A 70 -24.87 -0.72 9.35
N GLY A 71 -24.44 -1.98 9.30
CA GLY A 71 -25.18 -3.10 8.69
C GLY A 71 -24.77 -3.42 7.25
N LEU A 72 -23.83 -2.68 6.67
CA LEU A 72 -23.30 -2.98 5.34
C LEU A 72 -22.27 -4.10 5.44
N ASN A 73 -22.67 -5.31 5.08
CA ASN A 73 -21.83 -6.49 5.23
C ASN A 73 -21.35 -7.07 3.91
N GLU A 74 -21.43 -6.35 2.79
CA GLU A 74 -20.97 -6.85 1.49
C GLU A 74 -19.50 -6.47 1.22
N PHE A 75 -18.67 -7.47 0.91
CA PHE A 75 -17.24 -7.33 0.64
C PHE A 75 -16.94 -6.21 -0.37
N VAL A 76 -17.60 -6.23 -1.53
CA VAL A 76 -17.35 -5.27 -2.62
C VAL A 76 -17.72 -3.86 -2.20
N VAL A 77 -18.84 -3.70 -1.49
CA VAL A 77 -19.32 -2.39 -1.02
C VAL A 77 -18.34 -1.82 0.01
N LEU A 78 -17.91 -2.63 0.97
CA LEU A 78 -16.93 -2.22 1.97
C LEU A 78 -15.59 -1.84 1.32
N LEU A 79 -15.07 -2.66 0.40
CA LEU A 79 -13.83 -2.39 -0.30
C LEU A 79 -13.90 -1.06 -1.08
N VAL A 80 -14.97 -0.83 -1.84
CA VAL A 80 -15.14 0.38 -2.66
C VAL A 80 -15.31 1.61 -1.77
N LEU A 81 -16.22 1.57 -0.80
CA LEU A 81 -16.48 2.71 0.07
C LEU A 81 -15.30 3.04 0.99
N GLY A 82 -14.59 2.03 1.51
CA GLY A 82 -13.36 2.22 2.28
C GLY A 82 -12.24 2.85 1.44
N THR A 83 -12.07 2.38 0.20
CA THR A 83 -11.13 2.96 -0.75
C THR A 83 -11.49 4.41 -1.09
N LEU A 84 -12.78 4.70 -1.30
CA LEU A 84 -13.26 6.06 -1.55
C LEU A 84 -13.08 6.98 -0.35
N ALA A 85 -13.29 6.50 0.88
CA ALA A 85 -13.02 7.26 2.10
C ALA A 85 -11.54 7.64 2.19
N SER A 86 -10.65 6.71 1.86
CA SER A 86 -9.21 6.96 1.83
C SER A 86 -8.80 7.91 0.70
N ALA A 87 -9.38 7.78 -0.49
CA ALA A 87 -9.19 8.69 -1.60
C ALA A 87 -9.66 10.11 -1.25
N LEU A 88 -10.82 10.24 -0.60
CA LEU A 88 -11.36 11.52 -0.14
C LEU A 88 -10.45 12.14 0.93
N ALA A 89 -9.99 11.36 1.91
CA ALA A 89 -9.01 11.83 2.88
C ALA A 89 -7.71 12.28 2.19
N GLY A 90 -7.25 11.53 1.19
CA GLY A 90 -6.11 11.89 0.35
C GLY A 90 -6.31 13.19 -0.40
N LEU A 91 -7.49 13.41 -0.98
CA LEU A 91 -7.82 14.66 -1.67
C LEU A 91 -7.81 15.85 -0.70
N LEU A 92 -8.44 15.71 0.46
CA LEU A 92 -8.52 16.75 1.49
C LEU A 92 -7.13 17.09 2.03
N VAL A 93 -6.39 16.09 2.50
CA VAL A 93 -5.06 16.29 3.08
C VAL A 93 -4.05 16.73 2.00
N GLY A 94 -4.14 16.15 0.81
CA GLY A 94 -3.32 16.48 -0.35
C GLY A 94 -3.48 17.93 -0.79
N ALA A 95 -4.70 18.48 -0.76
CA ALA A 95 -4.96 19.87 -1.14
C ALA A 95 -4.13 20.89 -0.32
N PHE A 96 -3.78 20.54 0.92
CA PHE A 96 -2.88 21.31 1.77
C PHE A 96 -1.41 20.92 1.58
N LEU A 97 -1.11 19.62 1.58
CA LEU A 97 0.28 19.12 1.60
C LEU A 97 1.03 19.32 0.29
N VAL A 98 0.37 19.25 -0.88
CA VAL A 98 1.04 19.33 -2.19
C VAL A 98 1.62 20.71 -2.52
N ARG A 99 1.55 21.66 -1.59
CA ARG A 99 2.23 22.96 -1.66
C ARG A 99 3.65 22.90 -1.10
N TYR A 100 3.98 21.86 -0.35
CA TYR A 100 5.27 21.68 0.31
C TYR A 100 6.12 20.65 -0.44
N ARG A 101 7.45 20.70 -0.23
CA ARG A 101 8.42 19.84 -0.91
C ARG A 101 9.35 19.15 0.06
N ALA A 102 9.93 18.05 -0.42
CA ALA A 102 10.98 17.30 0.24
C ALA A 102 10.68 17.05 1.74
N ILE A 103 11.57 17.51 2.62
CA ILE A 103 11.51 17.27 4.06
C ILE A 103 10.27 17.93 4.68
N PHE A 104 9.87 19.12 4.23
CA PHE A 104 8.67 19.78 4.76
C PHE A 104 7.39 18.99 4.46
N PHE A 105 7.28 18.46 3.24
CA PHE A 105 6.18 17.56 2.88
C PHE A 105 6.18 16.31 3.78
N ALA A 106 7.34 15.68 3.94
CA ALA A 106 7.47 14.46 4.74
C ALA A 106 7.09 14.69 6.21
N MET A 107 7.56 15.79 6.82
CA MET A 107 7.26 16.15 8.21
C MET A 107 5.78 16.47 8.42
N LEU A 108 5.17 17.26 7.52
CA LEU A 108 3.75 17.59 7.62
C LEU A 108 2.87 16.34 7.42
N ASN A 109 3.23 15.49 6.46
CA ASN A 109 2.51 14.25 6.21
C ASN A 109 2.61 13.28 7.40
N LEU A 110 3.79 13.17 8.02
CA LEU A 110 3.99 12.43 9.27
C LEU A 110 3.12 13.01 10.41
N ALA A 111 3.10 14.33 10.56
CA ALA A 111 2.28 15.00 11.57
C ALA A 111 0.78 14.68 11.37
N MET A 112 0.27 14.71 10.13
CA MET A 112 -1.12 14.33 9.83
C MET A 112 -1.42 12.88 10.24
N SER A 113 -0.52 11.95 9.97
CA SER A 113 -0.66 10.55 10.41
C SER A 113 -0.70 10.42 11.93
N MET A 114 0.16 11.16 12.64
CA MET A 114 0.21 11.13 14.10
C MET A 114 -1.00 11.81 14.76
N VAL A 115 -1.57 12.85 14.14
CA VAL A 115 -2.84 13.44 14.56
C VAL A 115 -3.97 12.43 14.40
N LEU A 116 -4.05 11.71 13.27
CA LEU A 116 -5.04 10.65 13.09
C LEU A 116 -4.84 9.54 14.13
N TYR A 117 -3.61 9.05 14.32
CA TYR A 117 -3.29 8.05 15.34
C TYR A 117 -3.78 8.49 16.73
N ALA A 118 -3.43 9.70 17.16
CA ALA A 118 -3.85 10.23 18.46
C ALA A 118 -5.38 10.33 18.59
N LEU A 119 -6.08 10.70 17.50
CA LEU A 119 -7.53 10.75 17.47
C LEU A 119 -8.14 9.34 17.61
N LEU A 120 -7.63 8.37 16.84
CA LEU A 120 -8.07 6.98 16.87
C LEU A 120 -7.84 6.34 18.26
N SER A 121 -6.71 6.63 18.90
CA SER A 121 -6.38 6.11 20.23
C SER A 121 -7.19 6.75 21.37
N LYS A 122 -7.64 8.01 21.23
CA LYS A 122 -8.34 8.73 22.30
C LYS A 122 -9.86 8.65 22.22
N LEU A 123 -10.44 8.44 21.03
CA LEU A 123 -11.89 8.45 20.83
C LEU A 123 -12.57 7.10 21.18
N TYR A 124 -12.47 6.66 22.43
CA TYR A 124 -13.06 5.40 22.89
C TYR A 124 -14.53 5.21 22.50
N GLY A 125 -15.36 6.26 22.57
CA GLY A 125 -16.78 6.18 22.24
C GLY A 125 -17.10 5.92 20.75
N ILE A 126 -16.15 6.21 19.85
CA ILE A 126 -16.35 6.09 18.40
C ILE A 126 -15.48 4.95 17.85
N THR A 127 -14.17 5.02 18.09
CA THR A 127 -13.17 4.13 17.48
C THR A 127 -12.80 2.93 18.36
N GLY A 128 -13.32 2.84 19.58
CA GLY A 128 -12.86 1.86 20.58
C GLY A 128 -11.52 2.22 21.21
N GLY A 129 -10.90 3.36 20.86
CA GLY A 129 -9.63 3.80 21.44
C GLY A 129 -8.51 2.79 21.16
N THR A 130 -7.74 2.45 22.19
CA THR A 130 -6.68 1.43 22.12
C THR A 130 -7.21 0.02 21.92
N ASP A 131 -8.47 -0.26 22.26
CA ASP A 131 -9.07 -1.59 22.07
C ASP A 131 -9.43 -1.85 20.60
N GLY A 132 -9.59 -0.79 19.80
CA GLY A 132 -9.92 -0.87 18.39
C GLY A 132 -11.34 -1.37 18.10
N LEU A 133 -11.57 -1.76 16.84
CA LEU A 133 -12.87 -2.24 16.35
C LEU A 133 -12.76 -3.64 15.77
N ARG A 134 -13.66 -4.53 16.18
CA ARG A 134 -13.83 -5.85 15.57
C ARG A 134 -14.61 -5.72 14.27
N LEU A 135 -14.16 -6.45 13.26
CA LEU A 135 -14.83 -6.54 11.97
C LEU A 135 -15.37 -7.97 11.79
N ALA A 136 -16.69 -8.10 11.69
CA ALA A 136 -17.32 -9.36 11.34
C ALA A 136 -16.97 -9.75 9.89
N VAL A 137 -16.94 -11.05 9.62
CA VAL A 137 -16.67 -11.58 8.27
C VAL A 137 -17.73 -11.06 7.30
N PRO A 138 -17.34 -10.25 6.29
CA PRO A 138 -18.28 -9.79 5.27
C PRO A 138 -18.81 -10.94 4.42
N ARG A 139 -20.03 -10.75 3.90
CA ARG A 139 -20.63 -11.58 2.86
C ARG A 139 -19.95 -11.32 1.52
N PHE A 140 -19.93 -12.34 0.68
CA PHE A 140 -19.37 -12.29 -0.66
C PHE A 140 -20.50 -12.48 -1.67
N PHE A 141 -20.92 -11.41 -2.35
CA PHE A 141 -22.06 -11.40 -3.28
C PHE A 141 -23.35 -11.97 -2.65
N GLY A 142 -23.68 -11.54 -1.42
CA GLY A 142 -24.85 -12.01 -0.68
C GLY A 142 -24.71 -13.38 -0.01
N LEU A 143 -23.63 -14.13 -0.30
CA LEU A 143 -23.35 -15.41 0.35
C LEU A 143 -22.59 -15.20 1.66
N ALA A 144 -23.11 -15.75 2.76
CA ALA A 144 -22.39 -15.83 4.02
C ALA A 144 -21.40 -17.00 3.94
N LEU A 145 -20.10 -16.67 3.89
CA LEU A 145 -19.02 -17.65 3.91
C LEU A 145 -18.54 -17.89 5.35
N ASP A 146 -18.01 -19.07 5.62
CA ASP A 146 -17.21 -19.29 6.81
C ASP A 146 -15.88 -18.52 6.70
N LYS A 147 -15.19 -18.31 7.83
CA LYS A 147 -13.94 -17.54 7.86
C LYS A 147 -12.87 -18.12 6.93
N ALA A 148 -12.74 -19.44 6.88
CA ALA A 148 -11.75 -20.09 6.04
C ALA A 148 -11.99 -19.85 4.54
N SER A 149 -13.22 -20.08 4.05
CA SER A 149 -13.54 -19.83 2.65
C SER A 149 -13.50 -18.34 2.31
N PHE A 150 -13.90 -17.47 3.26
CA PHE A 150 -13.78 -16.03 3.09
C PHE A 150 -12.33 -15.59 2.95
N ASP A 151 -11.41 -16.10 3.76
CA ASP A 151 -9.99 -15.73 3.68
C ASP A 151 -9.38 -16.19 2.35
N THR A 152 -9.83 -17.33 1.82
CA THR A 152 -9.40 -17.81 0.49
C THR A 152 -9.98 -16.94 -0.62
N ALA A 153 -11.26 -16.59 -0.54
CA ALA A 153 -11.90 -15.67 -1.47
C ALA A 153 -11.24 -14.28 -1.44
N LEU A 154 -10.91 -13.76 -0.26
CA LEU A 154 -10.22 -12.48 -0.06
C LEU A 154 -8.82 -12.51 -0.69
N TYR A 155 -8.08 -13.62 -0.52
CA TYR A 155 -6.78 -13.78 -1.14
C TYR A 155 -6.85 -13.73 -2.67
N TYR A 156 -7.75 -14.52 -3.28
CA TYR A 156 -7.92 -14.52 -4.74
C TYR A 156 -8.47 -13.19 -5.26
N ALA A 157 -9.39 -12.55 -4.54
CA ALA A 157 -9.86 -11.20 -4.86
C ALA A 157 -8.69 -10.19 -4.81
N GLY A 158 -7.82 -10.29 -3.80
CA GLY A 158 -6.60 -9.49 -3.70
C GLY A 158 -5.66 -9.68 -4.89
N LEU A 159 -5.47 -10.91 -5.37
CA LEU A 159 -4.68 -11.19 -6.58
C LEU A 159 -5.30 -10.58 -7.84
N VAL A 160 -6.61 -10.72 -8.01
CA VAL A 160 -7.34 -10.13 -9.15
C VAL A 160 -7.20 -8.61 -9.12
N LEU A 161 -7.38 -7.99 -7.95
CA LEU A 161 -7.17 -6.56 -7.76
C LEU A 161 -5.71 -6.17 -8.03
N MET A 162 -4.73 -6.98 -7.62
CA MET A 162 -3.31 -6.70 -7.81
C MET A 162 -3.00 -6.57 -9.30
N VAL A 163 -3.52 -7.49 -10.11
CA VAL A 163 -3.37 -7.46 -11.56
C VAL A 163 -4.15 -6.29 -12.18
N GLY A 164 -5.44 -6.15 -11.84
CA GLY A 164 -6.31 -5.13 -12.43
C GLY A 164 -5.91 -3.70 -12.09
N VAL A 165 -5.76 -3.40 -10.80
CA VAL A 165 -5.31 -2.08 -10.32
C VAL A 165 -3.86 -1.84 -10.69
N GLY A 166 -2.99 -2.86 -10.63
CA GLY A 166 -1.61 -2.76 -11.07
C GLY A 166 -1.50 -2.37 -12.55
N TYR A 167 -2.31 -2.99 -13.41
CA TYR A 167 -2.43 -2.59 -14.82
C TYR A 167 -2.94 -1.15 -14.95
N GLY A 168 -3.97 -0.76 -14.19
CA GLY A 168 -4.47 0.62 -14.16
C GLY A 168 -3.39 1.64 -13.79
N VAL A 169 -2.60 1.36 -12.75
CA VAL A 169 -1.47 2.21 -12.34
C VAL A 169 -0.39 2.24 -13.41
N GLN A 170 -0.09 1.12 -14.07
CA GLN A 170 0.86 1.10 -15.19
C GLN A 170 0.39 2.00 -16.34
N ARG A 171 -0.90 1.97 -16.69
CA ARG A 171 -1.49 2.85 -17.70
C ARG A 171 -1.47 4.31 -17.29
N TYR A 172 -1.75 4.61 -16.02
CA TYR A 172 -1.62 5.96 -15.46
C TYR A 172 -0.18 6.48 -15.56
N LEU A 173 0.82 5.66 -15.18
CA LEU A 173 2.23 6.04 -15.23
C LEU A 173 2.76 6.23 -16.66
N ALA A 174 2.16 5.56 -17.65
CA ALA A 174 2.45 5.74 -19.07
C ALA A 174 1.60 6.84 -19.75
N SER A 175 0.70 7.49 -19.02
CA SER A 175 -0.14 8.57 -19.53
C SER A 175 0.61 9.92 -19.49
N PRO A 176 0.10 10.98 -20.16
CA PRO A 176 0.68 12.32 -20.07
C PRO A 176 0.79 12.83 -18.62
N LEU A 177 -0.16 12.49 -17.76
CA LEU A 177 -0.12 12.83 -16.32
C LEU A 177 1.02 12.11 -15.59
N GLY A 178 1.27 10.84 -15.94
CA GLY A 178 2.39 10.08 -15.39
C GLY A 178 3.75 10.62 -15.82
N HIS A 179 3.88 11.04 -17.08
CA HIS A 179 5.07 11.72 -17.57
C HIS A 179 5.26 13.11 -16.94
N ALA A 180 4.17 13.87 -16.78
CA ALA A 180 4.19 15.13 -16.05
C ALA A 180 4.65 14.92 -14.60
N LEU A 181 4.13 13.91 -13.91
CA LEU A 181 4.53 13.57 -12.53
C LEU A 181 6.03 13.25 -12.43
N ALA A 182 6.58 12.46 -13.36
CA ALA A 182 8.02 12.19 -13.40
C ALA A 182 8.84 13.46 -13.70
N ALA A 183 8.33 14.35 -14.55
CA ALA A 183 8.98 15.60 -14.88
C ALA A 183 8.97 16.62 -13.71
N VAL A 184 7.93 16.61 -12.86
CA VAL A 184 7.88 17.40 -11.61
C VAL A 184 9.13 17.17 -10.76
N HIS A 185 9.57 15.91 -10.61
CA HIS A 185 10.78 15.58 -9.84
C HIS A 185 12.06 16.20 -10.42
N THR A 186 12.10 16.47 -11.73
CA THR A 186 13.30 17.02 -12.38
C THR A 186 13.35 18.55 -12.31
N ASN A 187 12.27 19.24 -12.70
CA ASN A 187 12.22 20.70 -12.68
C ASN A 187 10.76 21.19 -12.74
N GLU A 188 10.24 21.62 -11.60
CA GLU A 188 8.86 22.11 -11.47
C GLU A 188 8.63 23.41 -12.26
N LEU A 189 9.57 24.34 -12.18
CA LEU A 189 9.48 25.65 -12.82
C LEU A 189 9.37 25.52 -14.34
N ARG A 190 10.14 24.60 -14.94
CA ARG A 190 10.08 24.30 -16.37
C ARG A 190 8.70 23.74 -16.78
N LEU A 191 8.11 22.91 -15.93
CA LEU A 191 6.80 22.33 -16.20
C LEU A 191 5.70 23.40 -16.17
N GLU A 192 5.79 24.34 -15.21
CA GLU A 192 4.87 25.47 -15.10
C GLU A 192 5.00 26.43 -16.30
N TYR A 193 6.21 26.68 -16.81
CA TYR A 193 6.39 27.45 -18.05
C TYR A 193 5.80 26.77 -19.30
N LEU A 194 5.65 25.45 -19.29
CA LEU A 194 4.94 24.71 -20.35
C LEU A 194 3.41 24.69 -20.14
N GLY A 195 2.91 25.42 -19.13
CA GLY A 195 1.48 25.54 -18.83
C GLY A 195 0.89 24.37 -18.05
N VAL A 196 1.72 23.45 -17.52
CA VAL A 196 1.24 22.31 -16.74
C VAL A 196 1.13 22.69 -15.26
N PRO A 197 -0.07 22.62 -14.65
CA PRO A 197 -0.24 22.98 -13.25
C PRO A 197 0.32 21.88 -12.33
N VAL A 198 1.56 22.06 -11.85
CA VAL A 198 2.28 21.10 -10.97
C VAL A 198 1.45 20.70 -9.75
N ARG A 199 0.75 21.66 -9.13
CA ARG A 199 -0.10 21.40 -7.95
C ARG A 199 -1.22 20.39 -8.23
N ILE A 200 -1.84 20.45 -9.41
CA ILE A 200 -2.93 19.55 -9.79
C ILE A 200 -2.37 18.15 -10.08
N VAL A 201 -1.23 18.07 -10.77
CA VAL A 201 -0.55 16.80 -11.06
C VAL A 201 -0.19 16.08 -9.75
N LEU A 202 0.39 16.80 -8.78
CA LEU A 202 0.72 16.25 -7.46
C LEU A 202 -0.52 15.88 -6.66
N LEU A 203 -1.60 16.68 -6.71
CA LEU A 203 -2.85 16.37 -6.01
C LEU A 203 -3.52 15.10 -6.53
N ILE A 204 -3.56 14.93 -7.85
CA ILE A 204 -4.07 13.71 -8.49
C ILE A 204 -3.22 12.51 -8.07
N ALA A 205 -1.89 12.63 -8.14
CA ALA A 205 -0.98 11.56 -7.73
C ALA A 205 -1.15 11.19 -6.25
N TYR A 206 -1.33 12.19 -5.38
CA TYR A 206 -1.55 11.97 -3.94
C TYR A 206 -2.90 11.33 -3.63
N THR A 207 -3.95 11.70 -4.37
CA THR A 207 -5.28 11.09 -4.25
C THR A 207 -5.27 9.63 -4.71
N ILE A 208 -4.64 9.34 -5.85
CA ILE A 208 -4.45 7.97 -6.35
C ILE A 208 -3.63 7.15 -5.35
N SER A 209 -2.55 7.73 -4.83
CA SER A 209 -1.69 7.11 -3.82
C SER A 209 -2.46 6.74 -2.56
N ALA A 210 -3.29 7.65 -2.04
CA ALA A 210 -4.17 7.38 -0.90
C ALA A 210 -5.21 6.29 -1.20
N ALA A 211 -5.83 6.29 -2.39
CA ALA A 211 -6.75 5.25 -2.82
C ALA A 211 -6.07 3.86 -2.83
N LEU A 212 -4.84 3.77 -3.34
CA LEU A 212 -4.06 2.53 -3.34
C LEU A 212 -3.77 2.05 -1.92
N ALA A 213 -3.38 2.95 -1.01
CA ALA A 213 -3.26 2.63 0.41
C ALA A 213 -4.58 2.17 1.03
N GLY A 214 -5.71 2.77 0.60
CA GLY A 214 -7.05 2.40 1.04
C GLY A 214 -7.45 0.98 0.64
N ILE A 215 -7.12 0.55 -0.58
CA ILE A 215 -7.34 -0.84 -1.01
C ILE A 215 -6.56 -1.80 -0.11
N GLY A 216 -5.28 -1.51 0.16
CA GLY A 216 -4.46 -2.28 1.08
C GLY A 216 -5.06 -2.35 2.49
N GLY A 217 -5.48 -1.20 3.02
CA GLY A 217 -6.07 -1.10 4.35
C GLY A 217 -7.35 -1.90 4.52
N ALA A 218 -8.22 -1.87 3.50
CA ALA A 218 -9.45 -2.64 3.49
C ALA A 218 -9.18 -4.16 3.47
N ILE A 219 -8.28 -4.62 2.59
CA ILE A 219 -7.91 -6.04 2.50
C ILE A 219 -7.32 -6.53 3.82
N ALA A 220 -6.39 -5.78 4.42
CA ALA A 220 -5.78 -6.19 5.67
C ALA A 220 -6.74 -6.16 6.85
N ALA A 221 -7.62 -5.17 6.94
CA ALA A 221 -8.63 -5.13 8.00
C ALA A 221 -9.60 -6.31 7.92
N MET A 222 -9.99 -6.73 6.70
CA MET A 222 -10.82 -7.94 6.49
C MET A 222 -10.06 -9.24 6.79
N ALA A 223 -8.76 -9.29 6.47
CA ALA A 223 -7.93 -10.45 6.77
C ALA A 223 -7.73 -10.63 8.28
N ILE A 224 -7.31 -9.55 8.97
CA ILE A 224 -7.02 -9.54 10.41
C ILE A 224 -8.31 -9.66 11.24
N GLY A 225 -9.41 -9.04 10.80
CA GLY A 225 -10.69 -9.06 11.50
C GLY A 225 -10.76 -8.15 12.75
N HIS A 226 -9.68 -7.44 13.07
CA HIS A 226 -9.61 -6.48 14.16
C HIS A 226 -8.75 -5.28 13.73
N ILE A 227 -9.31 -4.07 13.85
CA ILE A 227 -8.66 -2.83 13.44
C ILE A 227 -8.21 -2.09 14.69
N LEU A 228 -6.91 -1.78 14.77
CA LEU A 228 -6.35 -1.03 15.89
C LEU A 228 -5.72 0.29 15.43
N PRO A 229 -5.54 1.29 16.32
CA PRO A 229 -4.93 2.58 15.97
C PRO A 229 -3.51 2.46 15.40
N GLU A 230 -2.76 1.42 15.73
CA GLU A 230 -1.37 1.19 15.29
C GLU A 230 -1.24 1.12 13.76
N PHE A 231 -2.34 0.86 13.05
CA PHE A 231 -2.39 0.94 11.59
C PHE A 231 -2.03 2.34 11.07
N ALA A 232 -2.26 3.40 11.85
CA ALA A 232 -1.92 4.78 11.53
C ALA A 232 -0.57 5.22 12.12
N PHE A 233 0.08 4.37 12.93
CA PHE A 233 1.30 4.75 13.62
C PHE A 233 2.47 4.90 12.63
N TRP A 234 3.37 5.83 12.91
CA TRP A 234 4.38 6.26 11.93
C TRP A 234 5.33 5.14 11.50
N THR A 235 5.62 4.16 12.35
CA THR A 235 6.51 3.04 12.00
C THR A 235 5.90 2.18 10.89
N ALA A 236 4.57 2.03 10.86
CA ALA A 236 3.88 1.35 9.76
C ALA A 236 4.12 2.08 8.43
N SER A 237 4.09 3.42 8.42
CA SER A 237 4.43 4.21 7.24
C SER A 237 5.91 4.04 6.84
N GLY A 238 6.80 3.99 7.83
CA GLY A 238 8.22 3.68 7.60
C GLY A 238 8.39 2.34 6.87
N HIS A 239 7.73 1.28 7.34
CA HIS A 239 7.74 -0.02 6.66
C HIS A 239 7.22 0.07 5.22
N LEU A 240 6.14 0.82 4.95
CA LEU A 240 5.64 0.99 3.58
C LEU A 240 6.64 1.69 2.65
N VAL A 241 7.36 2.70 3.15
CA VAL A 241 8.43 3.36 2.41
C VAL A 241 9.58 2.39 2.13
N LEU A 242 9.98 1.60 3.14
CA LEU A 242 11.01 0.57 2.97
C LEU A 242 10.62 -0.45 1.92
N VAL A 243 9.38 -0.96 1.97
CA VAL A 243 8.83 -1.87 0.96
C VAL A 243 8.91 -1.27 -0.45
N ALA A 244 8.50 -0.01 -0.61
CA ALA A 244 8.49 0.65 -1.91
C ALA A 244 9.92 0.85 -2.47
N VAL A 245 10.87 1.25 -1.62
CA VAL A 245 12.27 1.46 -2.01
C VAL A 245 12.96 0.13 -2.30
N LEU A 246 12.80 -0.86 -1.42
CA LEU A 246 13.38 -2.21 -1.56
C LEU A 246 12.86 -2.93 -2.81
N GLY A 247 11.55 -2.85 -3.04
CA GLY A 247 10.89 -3.38 -4.22
C GLY A 247 11.35 -2.69 -5.51
N GLY A 248 11.66 -1.40 -5.44
CA GLY A 248 12.12 -0.56 -6.53
C GLY A 248 11.00 0.27 -7.15
N ILE A 249 11.27 1.57 -7.37
CA ILE A 249 10.31 2.56 -7.90
C ILE A 249 10.07 2.46 -9.41
N GLY A 250 10.88 1.68 -10.12
CA GLY A 250 10.92 1.60 -11.59
C GLY A 250 9.73 0.91 -12.24
N GLY A 251 8.94 0.11 -11.50
CA GLY A 251 7.79 -0.61 -12.06
C GLY A 251 6.74 -0.96 -11.00
N VAL A 252 5.51 -1.24 -11.46
CA VAL A 252 4.37 -1.55 -10.59
C VAL A 252 4.56 -2.87 -9.82
N ALA A 253 5.28 -3.84 -10.40
CA ALA A 253 5.56 -5.10 -9.73
C ALA A 253 6.55 -4.96 -8.56
N GLY A 254 7.37 -3.90 -8.54
CA GLY A 254 8.40 -3.71 -7.51
C GLY A 254 7.82 -3.67 -6.10
N PRO A 255 6.87 -2.78 -5.79
CA PRO A 255 6.25 -2.72 -4.46
C PRO A 255 5.64 -4.03 -3.98
N PHE A 256 5.04 -4.84 -4.85
CA PHE A 256 4.50 -6.16 -4.50
C PHE A 256 5.60 -7.21 -4.23
N ILE A 257 6.71 -7.17 -4.97
CA ILE A 257 7.87 -8.03 -4.70
C ILE A 257 8.52 -7.64 -3.37
N GLY A 258 8.68 -6.33 -3.14
CA GLY A 258 9.21 -5.80 -1.89
C GLY A 258 8.34 -6.16 -0.69
N SER A 259 7.01 -6.12 -0.84
CA SER A 259 6.09 -6.44 0.25
C SER A 259 6.11 -7.92 0.55
N LEU A 260 6.13 -8.78 -0.47
CA LEU A 260 6.28 -10.21 -0.32
C LEU A 260 7.58 -10.58 0.39
N PHE A 261 8.70 -10.00 -0.05
CA PHE A 261 9.99 -10.26 0.56
C PHE A 261 10.02 -9.85 2.04
N LEU A 262 9.59 -8.63 2.36
CA LEU A 262 9.61 -8.14 3.74
C LEU A 262 8.61 -8.86 4.64
N GLU A 263 7.44 -9.25 4.13
CA GLU A 263 6.44 -9.95 4.95
C GLU A 263 6.89 -11.39 5.28
N VAL A 264 7.47 -12.09 4.30
CA VAL A 264 8.05 -13.42 4.53
C VAL A 264 9.25 -13.31 5.47
N LEU A 265 10.14 -12.34 5.25
CA LEU A 265 11.29 -12.11 6.13
C LEU A 265 10.84 -11.79 7.55
N HIS A 266 9.84 -10.92 7.72
CA HIS A 266 9.28 -10.58 9.03
C HIS A 266 8.70 -11.81 9.73
N THR A 267 7.93 -12.63 9.01
CA THR A 267 7.34 -13.87 9.55
C THR A 267 8.42 -14.84 10.04
N LEU A 268 9.49 -15.01 9.25
CA LEU A 268 10.60 -15.87 9.64
C LEU A 268 11.43 -15.28 10.79
N ALA A 269 11.67 -13.96 10.76
CA ALA A 269 12.47 -13.26 11.77
C ALA A 269 11.83 -13.34 13.16
N VAL A 270 10.51 -13.11 13.24
CA VAL A 270 9.74 -13.21 14.50
C VAL A 270 9.79 -14.64 15.06
N GLY A 271 9.84 -15.66 14.19
CA GLY A 271 9.97 -17.05 14.63
C GLY A 271 11.34 -17.42 15.22
N VAL A 272 12.38 -16.61 15.00
CA VAL A 272 13.76 -16.91 15.42
C VAL A 272 14.20 -16.02 16.58
N THR A 273 13.84 -14.73 16.61
CA THR A 273 14.32 -13.81 17.64
C THR A 273 13.36 -12.63 17.87
N ASP A 274 13.25 -12.18 19.12
CA ASP A 274 12.50 -10.96 19.48
C ASP A 274 13.09 -9.68 18.85
N ALA A 275 14.38 -9.70 18.49
CA ALA A 275 15.10 -8.64 17.80
C ALA A 275 14.89 -8.65 16.28
N TRP A 276 13.70 -9.00 15.80
CA TRP A 276 13.36 -9.09 14.38
C TRP A 276 13.64 -7.78 13.60
N ASN A 277 13.52 -6.61 14.25
CA ASN A 277 13.87 -5.31 13.68
C ASN A 277 15.34 -5.24 13.21
N LEU A 278 16.26 -5.91 13.92
CA LEU A 278 17.67 -5.97 13.54
C LEU A 278 17.84 -6.76 12.24
N ILE A 279 17.14 -7.89 12.11
CA ILE A 279 17.19 -8.75 10.91
C ILE A 279 16.67 -7.98 9.70
N ILE A 280 15.55 -7.28 9.84
CA ILE A 280 14.99 -6.44 8.76
C ILE A 280 15.96 -5.32 8.39
N GLY A 281 16.57 -4.64 9.38
CA GLY A 281 17.54 -3.57 9.14
C GLY A 281 18.79 -4.06 8.40
N VAL A 282 19.35 -5.20 8.80
CA VAL A 282 20.51 -5.81 8.14
C VAL A 282 20.17 -6.25 6.70
N ALA A 283 19.01 -6.88 6.50
CA ALA A 283 18.56 -7.28 5.17
C ALA A 283 18.37 -6.06 4.25
N LEU A 284 17.83 -4.96 4.78
CA LEU A 284 17.68 -3.71 4.05
C LEU A 284 19.04 -3.14 3.62
N ILE A 285 20.01 -3.06 4.53
CA ILE A 285 21.38 -2.60 4.20
C ILE A 285 21.97 -3.47 3.10
N GLY A 286 21.81 -4.79 3.20
CA GLY A 286 22.26 -5.74 2.19
C GLY A 286 21.64 -5.47 0.82
N VAL A 287 20.32 -5.31 0.74
CA VAL A 287 19.66 -5.03 -0.54
C VAL A 287 20.07 -3.67 -1.11
N ILE A 288 20.21 -2.64 -0.29
CA ILE A 288 20.66 -1.31 -0.77
C ILE A 288 22.10 -1.37 -1.33
N PHE A 289 23.01 -2.10 -0.66
CA PHE A 289 24.40 -2.22 -1.10
C PHE A 289 24.54 -3.08 -2.36
N PHE A 290 23.86 -4.22 -2.43
CA PHE A 290 24.05 -5.19 -3.50
C PHE A 290 23.07 -5.01 -4.68
N LEU A 291 21.90 -4.41 -4.45
CA LEU A 291 20.83 -4.22 -5.44
C LEU A 291 20.33 -2.75 -5.42
N PRO A 292 21.13 -1.78 -5.91
CA PRO A 292 20.76 -0.36 -5.90
C PRO A 292 19.52 -0.01 -6.75
N SER A 293 19.13 -0.90 -7.67
CA SER A 293 17.89 -0.78 -8.47
C SER A 293 16.67 -1.47 -7.82
N GLY A 294 16.82 -1.98 -6.59
CA GLY A 294 15.81 -2.76 -5.86
C GLY A 294 15.67 -4.19 -6.37
N LEU A 295 14.82 -4.97 -5.71
CA LEU A 295 14.54 -6.37 -6.06
C LEU A 295 13.98 -6.52 -7.48
N TYR A 296 13.13 -5.58 -7.91
CA TYR A 296 12.63 -5.54 -9.29
C TYR A 296 13.73 -5.31 -10.33
N GLY A 297 14.81 -4.63 -9.96
CA GLY A 297 15.97 -4.38 -10.80
C GLY A 297 16.67 -5.66 -11.27
N LEU A 298 16.63 -6.75 -10.49
CA LEU A 298 17.19 -8.04 -10.89
C LEU A 298 16.49 -8.65 -12.11
N LEU A 299 15.17 -8.47 -12.20
CA LEU A 299 14.39 -8.90 -13.36
C LEU A 299 14.70 -8.06 -14.61
N ARG A 300 15.06 -6.78 -14.43
CA ARG A 300 15.43 -5.87 -15.54
C ARG A 300 16.88 -6.08 -16.01
N ARG A 301 17.83 -6.29 -15.08
CA ARG A 301 19.28 -6.41 -15.38
C ARG A 301 19.64 -7.67 -16.17
N ARG A 302 18.90 -8.77 -16.01
CA ARG A 302 19.04 -9.98 -16.87
C ARG A 302 18.58 -9.76 -18.33
N SER A 303 18.04 -8.58 -18.66
CA SER A 303 17.45 -8.29 -19.97
C SER A 303 18.24 -7.31 -20.84
N GLY A 304 19.44 -6.86 -20.44
CA GLY A 304 20.37 -6.14 -21.33
C GLY A 304 20.14 -4.64 -21.56
N GLU A 305 19.39 -3.92 -20.71
CA GLU A 305 19.31 -2.44 -20.79
C GLU A 305 20.16 -1.78 -19.69
N PRO A 306 20.96 -0.74 -20.03
CA PRO A 306 21.73 0.01 -19.03
C PRO A 306 20.82 0.84 -18.11
N ALA A 307 21.38 1.20 -16.96
CA ALA A 307 20.72 1.82 -15.81
C ALA A 307 19.93 3.09 -16.17
#